data_AF-W2PCA2-F1
#
_entry.id   AF-W2PCA2-F1
#
_cell.length_a   1.000
_cell.length_b   1.000
_cell.length_c   1.000
_cell.angle_alpha   90.00
_cell.angle_beta   90.00
_cell.angle_gamma   90.00
#
_symmetry.space_group_name_H-M   'P 1'
#
loop_
_entity.id
_entity.type
_entity.pdbx_description
1 polymer ?
#
loop_
_entity_poly.entity_id
_entity_poly.type
_entity_poly.pdbx_seq_one_letter_code
_entity_poly.pdbx_strand_id
1 'polypeptide(L)'
;MQNVGNSRRREQVPRHGLSMLSLYNEAPLVEVSLEQFEEFAIDRLHVLKAVENYRLRSVQMKDREGRLEKTLNKHMPLRSAAPRRTGQAEDDAAKDVLSHFFLRMAFCQTEELRRWFLTQESTLFRYRLDKLTREEKIQFMKQNGLSYEEATMKEIEARQSKLKVVRDANDPKVRGKPLPAYFKVPFTEALDLVATRRVYIEAVIRF
;
A
#
# COMPACT_ATOMS: atom_id res chain seq x y z
N MET A 1 15.78 31.67 41.17
CA MET A 1 14.77 31.58 40.10
C MET A 1 15.42 30.93 38.90
N GLN A 2 15.15 29.64 38.67
CA GLN A 2 15.74 28.85 37.58
C GLN A 2 14.87 29.01 36.34
N ASN A 3 15.45 29.51 35.25
CA ASN A 3 14.81 29.56 33.93
C ASN A 3 14.91 28.18 33.27
N VAL A 4 13.79 27.44 33.27
CA VAL A 4 13.61 26.20 32.51
C VAL A 4 12.95 26.56 31.18
N GLY A 5 13.76 27.01 30.22
CA GLY A 5 13.34 27.32 28.85
C GLY A 5 13.35 26.08 27.96
N ASN A 6 12.30 25.28 28.10
CA ASN A 6 11.76 24.25 27.21
C ASN A 6 12.51 24.00 25.86
N SER A 7 13.55 23.17 25.89
CA SER A 7 14.07 22.49 24.68
C SER A 7 13.06 21.45 24.24
N ARG A 8 12.10 21.84 23.38
CA ARG A 8 11.22 20.89 22.69
C ARG A 8 12.09 19.91 21.91
N ARG A 9 12.18 18.68 22.43
CA ARG A 9 12.76 17.53 21.73
C ARG A 9 12.10 17.48 20.35
N ARG A 10 12.91 17.60 19.29
CA ARG A 10 12.54 17.08 17.97
C ARG A 10 12.31 15.58 18.17
N GLU A 11 11.05 15.19 18.35
CA GLU A 11 10.66 13.80 18.26
C GLU A 11 11.07 13.35 16.85
N GLN A 12 12.03 12.43 16.81
CA GLN A 12 12.47 11.81 15.58
C GLN A 12 11.27 11.03 15.06
N VAL A 13 10.62 11.57 14.03
CA VAL A 13 9.63 10.85 13.22
C VAL A 13 10.27 9.50 12.87
N PRO A 14 9.58 8.36 13.08
CA PRO A 14 10.12 7.08 12.72
C PRO A 14 10.49 7.17 11.25
N ARG A 15 11.79 7.02 10.95
CA ARG A 15 12.31 6.96 9.60
C ARG A 15 11.72 5.70 8.98
N HIS A 16 10.52 5.81 8.44
CA HIS A 16 9.91 4.80 7.59
C HIS A 16 10.91 4.62 6.47
N GLY A 17 11.63 3.50 6.50
CA GLY A 17 12.76 3.27 5.61
C GLY A 17 12.27 3.28 4.18
N LEU A 18 12.36 4.45 3.54
CA LEU A 18 12.29 4.77 2.11
C LEU A 18 11.49 3.78 1.26
N SER A 19 10.32 3.40 1.78
CA SER A 19 9.36 2.56 1.10
C SER A 19 8.47 3.51 0.32
N MET A 20 8.37 3.30 -0.99
CA MET A 20 7.43 4.02 -1.88
C MET A 20 5.95 3.76 -1.53
N LEU A 21 5.68 3.12 -0.39
CA LEU A 21 4.37 2.70 0.08
C LEU A 21 4.23 2.97 1.58
N SER A 22 3.09 3.54 1.98
CA SER A 22 2.72 3.85 3.36
C SER A 22 1.26 3.43 3.62
N LEU A 23 0.93 3.06 4.86
CA LEU A 23 -0.46 2.80 5.29
C LEU A 23 -1.18 4.06 5.75
N TYR A 24 -0.50 5.20 5.83
CA TYR A 24 -1.07 6.48 6.28
C TYR A 24 -1.75 6.40 7.67
N ASN A 25 -1.12 5.64 8.59
CA ASN A 25 -1.65 5.41 9.94
C ASN A 25 -1.56 6.67 10.82
N GLU A 26 -0.44 7.39 10.75
CA GLU A 26 -0.15 8.55 11.59
C GLU A 26 -0.07 9.82 10.74
N ALA A 27 -0.77 10.87 11.19
CA ALA A 27 -0.72 12.18 10.54
C ALA A 27 0.60 12.88 10.90
N PRO A 28 1.36 13.39 9.92
CA PRO A 28 2.60 14.10 10.19
C PRO A 28 2.31 15.43 10.91
N LEU A 29 3.09 15.72 11.95
CA LEU A 29 3.03 17.01 12.67
C LEU A 29 4.04 17.98 12.06
N VAL A 30 3.69 18.54 10.90
CA VAL A 30 4.55 19.45 10.13
C VAL A 30 3.76 20.70 9.77
N GLU A 31 4.39 21.87 9.90
CA GLU A 31 3.84 23.13 9.42
C GLU A 31 4.04 23.23 7.90
N VAL A 32 2.98 23.58 7.18
CA VAL A 32 2.97 23.71 5.72
C VAL A 32 2.38 25.06 5.34
N SER A 33 2.87 25.66 4.25
CA SER A 33 2.23 26.88 3.73
C SER A 33 0.89 26.55 3.06
N LEU A 34 0.01 27.55 2.95
CA LEU A 34 -1.26 27.38 2.24
C LEU A 34 -1.03 27.02 0.76
N GLU A 35 -0.03 27.62 0.12
CA GLU A 35 0.32 27.33 -1.28
C GLU A 35 0.75 25.87 -1.45
N GLN A 36 1.59 25.35 -0.56
CA GLN A 36 2.00 23.94 -0.56
C GLN A 36 0.81 23.01 -0.31
N PHE A 37 -0.07 23.39 0.62
CA PHE A 37 -1.29 22.65 0.91
C PHE A 37 -2.16 22.50 -0.34
N GLU A 38 -2.43 23.60 -1.04
CA GLU A 38 -3.22 23.62 -2.27
C GLU A 38 -2.55 22.82 -3.39
N GLU A 39 -1.26 23.05 -3.63
CA GLU A 39 -0.49 22.35 -4.67
C GLU A 39 -0.54 20.82 -4.45
N PHE A 40 -0.25 20.37 -3.23
CA PHE A 40 -0.17 18.95 -2.91
C PHE A 40 -1.54 18.27 -2.99
N ALA A 41 -2.60 18.95 -2.55
CA ALA A 41 -3.96 18.47 -2.66
C ALA A 41 -4.40 18.34 -4.13
N ILE A 42 -4.13 19.37 -4.94
CA ILE A 42 -4.47 19.39 -6.37
C ILE A 42 -3.72 18.27 -7.11
N ASP A 43 -2.43 18.09 -6.84
CA ASP A 43 -1.63 17.06 -7.48
C ASP A 43 -2.12 15.64 -7.16
N ARG A 44 -2.43 15.34 -5.90
CA ARG A 44 -3.01 14.04 -5.55
C ARG A 44 -4.39 13.86 -6.18
N LEU A 45 -5.21 14.92 -6.26
CA LEU A 45 -6.52 14.83 -6.91
C LEU A 45 -6.39 14.48 -8.40
N HIS A 46 -5.40 15.03 -9.11
CA HIS A 46 -5.11 14.64 -10.50
C HIS A 46 -4.74 13.16 -10.61
N VAL A 47 -3.93 12.65 -9.68
CA VAL A 47 -3.57 11.23 -9.62
C VAL A 47 -4.82 10.37 -9.38
N LEU A 48 -5.67 10.71 -8.40
CA LEU A 48 -6.87 9.93 -8.11
C LEU A 48 -7.87 9.90 -9.28
N LYS A 49 -8.03 11.03 -9.99
CA LYS A 49 -8.81 11.07 -11.23
C LYS A 49 -8.19 10.22 -12.34
N ALA A 50 -6.86 10.16 -12.46
CA ALA A 50 -6.20 9.26 -13.39
C ALA A 50 -6.42 7.79 -13.02
N VAL A 51 -6.40 7.46 -11.73
CA VAL A 51 -6.71 6.11 -11.20
C VAL A 51 -8.16 5.72 -11.50
N GLU A 52 -9.10 6.65 -11.35
CA GLU A 52 -10.50 6.43 -11.71
C GLU A 52 -10.64 6.05 -13.20
N ASN A 53 -10.01 6.82 -14.08
CA ASN A 53 -9.97 6.50 -15.52
C ASN A 53 -9.26 5.16 -15.82
N TYR A 54 -8.20 4.85 -15.06
CA TYR A 54 -7.54 3.54 -15.10
C TYR A 54 -8.44 2.39 -14.63
N ARG A 55 -9.54 2.64 -13.91
CA ARG A 55 -10.56 1.62 -13.56
C ARG A 55 -11.66 1.48 -14.60
N LEU A 56 -12.08 2.58 -15.25
CA LEU A 56 -13.13 2.60 -16.29
C LEU A 56 -12.73 1.87 -17.58
N ARG A 57 -13.32 0.70 -17.86
CA ARG A 57 -12.90 -0.27 -18.91
C ARG A 57 -13.10 0.18 -20.38
N SER A 58 -13.12 1.47 -20.68
CA SER A 58 -13.40 1.98 -22.03
C SER A 58 -12.20 1.94 -22.99
N VAL A 59 -10.97 1.78 -22.50
CA VAL A 59 -9.73 1.85 -23.31
C VAL A 59 -8.86 0.59 -23.14
N GLN A 60 -7.99 0.30 -24.11
CA GLN A 60 -7.01 -0.80 -24.03
C GLN A 60 -6.08 -0.67 -22.80
N MET A 61 -5.72 -1.80 -22.19
CA MET A 61 -5.07 -1.84 -20.87
C MET A 61 -3.68 -1.17 -20.85
N LYS A 62 -2.86 -1.39 -21.88
CA LYS A 62 -1.50 -0.82 -21.98
C LYS A 62 -1.50 0.72 -22.06
N ASP A 63 -2.42 1.29 -22.83
CA ASP A 63 -2.54 2.75 -22.96
C ASP A 63 -2.98 3.41 -21.65
N ARG A 64 -3.78 2.71 -20.85
CA ARG A 64 -4.27 3.20 -19.54
C ARG A 64 -3.18 3.20 -18.50
N GLU A 65 -2.38 2.14 -18.46
CA GLU A 65 -1.23 2.05 -17.56
C GLU A 65 -0.20 3.15 -17.89
N GLY A 66 0.14 3.34 -19.17
CA GLY A 66 1.06 4.41 -19.58
C GLY A 66 0.57 5.82 -19.24
N ARG A 67 -0.75 6.09 -19.36
CA ARG A 67 -1.34 7.36 -18.93
C ARG A 67 -1.26 7.54 -17.40
N LEU A 68 -1.56 6.49 -16.64
CA LEU A 68 -1.46 6.53 -15.18
C LEU A 68 -0.03 6.77 -14.73
N GLU A 69 0.94 6.06 -15.28
CA GLU A 69 2.37 6.25 -15.00
C GLU A 69 2.84 7.66 -15.34
N LYS A 70 2.39 8.21 -16.48
CA LYS A 70 2.72 9.59 -16.86
C LYS A 70 2.19 10.60 -15.85
N THR A 71 0.94 10.45 -15.40
CA THR A 71 0.35 11.34 -14.38
C THR A 71 1.04 11.18 -13.03
N LEU A 72 1.33 9.94 -12.61
CA LEU A 72 2.07 9.66 -11.38
C LEU A 72 3.44 10.33 -11.39
N ASN A 73 4.23 10.11 -12.43
CA ASN A 73 5.56 10.69 -12.56
C ASN A 73 5.55 12.22 -12.66
N LYS A 74 4.46 12.81 -13.14
CA LYS A 74 4.31 14.27 -13.25
C LYS A 74 3.94 14.92 -11.91
N HIS A 75 2.95 14.38 -11.21
CA HIS A 75 2.35 15.05 -10.06
C HIS A 75 2.92 14.53 -8.72
N MET A 76 3.24 13.23 -8.67
CA MET A 76 3.63 12.52 -7.45
C MET A 76 4.73 11.49 -7.76
N PRO A 77 5.90 11.92 -8.27
CA PRO A 77 7.00 11.01 -8.53
C PRO A 77 7.48 10.43 -7.20
N LEU A 78 7.44 9.11 -7.03
CA LEU A 78 8.08 8.44 -5.89
C LEU A 78 9.44 7.95 -6.35
N ARG A 79 10.43 8.84 -6.34
CA ARG A 79 11.78 8.49 -6.81
C ARG A 79 12.48 7.61 -5.78
N SER A 80 13.09 6.52 -6.26
CA SER A 80 13.91 5.67 -5.41
C SER A 80 15.10 6.46 -4.85
N ALA A 81 15.39 6.24 -3.57
CA ALA A 81 16.47 6.90 -2.84
C ALA A 81 17.84 6.37 -3.29
N ALA A 82 18.25 6.71 -4.50
CA ALA A 82 19.64 6.56 -4.91
C ALA A 82 20.52 7.48 -4.05
N PRO A 83 21.78 7.11 -3.75
CA PRO A 83 22.65 7.85 -2.82
C PRO A 83 22.93 9.32 -3.20
N ARG A 84 22.59 9.75 -4.42
CA ARG A 84 22.70 11.14 -4.88
C ARG A 84 21.38 11.95 -4.84
N ARG A 85 20.25 11.33 -4.47
CA ARG A 85 18.89 11.93 -4.53
C ARG A 85 18.08 11.76 -3.23
N THR A 86 18.76 11.55 -2.10
CA THR A 86 18.10 11.28 -0.81
C THR A 86 17.13 12.40 -0.40
N GLY A 87 17.53 13.67 -0.55
CA GLY A 87 16.65 14.81 -0.23
C GLY A 87 15.39 14.87 -1.10
N GLN A 88 15.52 14.67 -2.41
CA GLN A 88 14.37 14.67 -3.32
C GLN A 88 13.41 13.50 -3.04
N ALA A 89 13.94 12.33 -2.66
CA ALA A 89 13.12 11.18 -2.30
C ALA A 89 12.36 11.39 -0.98
N GLU A 90 12.97 12.08 -0.02
CA GLU A 90 12.31 12.49 1.23
C GLU A 90 11.20 13.50 0.98
N ASP A 91 11.44 14.51 0.13
CA ASP A 91 10.43 15.50 -0.25
C ASP A 91 9.25 14.85 -1.00
N ASP A 92 9.53 13.93 -1.92
CA ASP A 92 8.52 13.16 -2.65
C ASP A 92 7.66 12.31 -1.69
N ALA A 93 8.28 11.65 -0.70
CA ALA A 93 7.58 10.87 0.32
C ALA A 93 6.74 11.76 1.26
N ALA A 94 7.28 12.90 1.68
CA ALA A 94 6.57 13.88 2.48
C ALA A 94 5.34 14.43 1.73
N LYS A 95 5.50 14.79 0.45
CA LYS A 95 4.40 15.20 -0.43
C LYS A 95 3.33 14.12 -0.54
N ASP A 96 3.71 12.85 -0.66
CA ASP A 96 2.75 11.75 -0.74
C ASP A 96 1.93 11.59 0.54
N VAL A 97 2.58 11.62 1.71
CA VAL A 97 1.88 11.50 2.99
C VAL A 97 0.99 12.73 3.24
N LEU A 98 1.52 13.94 3.09
CA LEU A 98 0.78 15.18 3.34
C LEU A 98 -0.44 15.30 2.44
N SER A 99 -0.27 15.09 1.13
CA SER A 99 -1.38 15.17 0.17
C SER A 99 -2.51 14.20 0.48
N HIS A 100 -2.20 13.00 1.00
CA HIS A 100 -3.21 12.03 1.45
C HIS A 100 -4.06 12.61 2.59
N PHE A 101 -3.42 13.18 3.62
CA PHE A 101 -4.14 13.78 4.75
C PHE A 101 -4.90 15.04 4.36
N PHE A 102 -4.38 15.84 3.43
CA PHE A 102 -5.08 17.02 2.93
C PHE A 102 -6.38 16.64 2.22
N LEU A 103 -6.35 15.62 1.35
CA LEU A 103 -7.57 15.12 0.72
C LEU A 103 -8.52 14.45 1.70
N ARG A 104 -8.03 13.80 2.77
CA ARG A 104 -8.91 13.29 3.83
C ARG A 104 -9.73 14.40 4.48
N MET A 105 -9.18 15.60 4.64
CA MET A 105 -9.93 16.75 5.17
C MET A 105 -11.00 17.25 4.19
N ALA A 106 -10.71 17.25 2.89
CA ALA A 106 -11.68 17.70 1.88
C ALA A 106 -12.80 16.67 1.63
N PHE A 107 -12.47 15.38 1.56
CA PHE A 107 -13.40 14.31 1.16
C PHE A 107 -14.14 13.66 2.35
N CYS A 108 -13.94 14.13 3.59
CA CYS A 108 -14.66 13.60 4.75
C CYS A 108 -16.10 14.14 4.88
N GLN A 109 -16.53 15.08 4.04
CA GLN A 109 -17.81 15.78 4.22
C GLN A 109 -19.03 14.88 3.99
N THR A 110 -19.07 14.15 2.88
CA THR A 110 -20.21 13.28 2.53
C THR A 110 -19.78 11.83 2.38
N GLU A 111 -20.71 10.90 2.56
CA GLU A 111 -20.41 9.47 2.41
C GLU A 111 -19.98 9.12 0.98
N GLU A 112 -20.60 9.74 -0.03
CA GLU A 112 -20.25 9.55 -1.43
C GLU A 112 -18.79 9.94 -1.71
N LEU A 113 -18.36 11.11 -1.21
CA LEU A 113 -16.98 11.57 -1.34
C LEU A 113 -16.00 10.63 -0.62
N ARG A 114 -16.34 10.16 0.59
CA ARG A 114 -15.52 9.19 1.33
C ARG A 114 -15.38 7.88 0.57
N ARG A 115 -16.47 7.33 0.04
CA ARG A 115 -16.48 6.08 -0.74
C ARG A 115 -15.65 6.23 -2.02
N TRP A 116 -15.80 7.36 -2.73
CA TRP A 116 -15.02 7.65 -3.92
C TRP A 116 -13.52 7.72 -3.58
N PHE A 117 -13.15 8.51 -2.57
CA PHE A 117 -11.77 8.67 -2.13
C PHE A 117 -11.14 7.32 -1.74
N LEU A 118 -11.79 6.56 -0.85
CA LEU A 118 -11.31 5.24 -0.43
C LEU A 118 -11.14 4.28 -1.60
N THR A 119 -12.04 4.30 -2.58
CA THR A 119 -11.95 3.44 -3.76
C THR A 119 -10.74 3.76 -4.63
N GLN A 120 -10.52 5.05 -4.93
CA GLN A 120 -9.37 5.46 -5.77
C GLN A 120 -8.06 5.26 -5.02
N GLU A 121 -8.02 5.63 -3.75
CA GLU A 121 -6.85 5.51 -2.88
C GLU A 121 -6.43 4.03 -2.69
N SER A 122 -7.39 3.14 -2.44
CA SER A 122 -7.13 1.69 -2.34
C SER A 122 -6.62 1.12 -3.67
N THR A 123 -7.12 1.64 -4.79
CA THR A 123 -6.65 1.22 -6.12
C THR A 123 -5.24 1.73 -6.40
N LEU A 124 -4.93 2.96 -6.01
CA LEU A 124 -3.58 3.54 -6.11
C LEU A 124 -2.59 2.75 -5.27
N PHE A 125 -2.96 2.43 -4.02
CA PHE A 125 -2.17 1.60 -3.13
C PHE A 125 -1.89 0.23 -3.76
N ARG A 126 -2.93 -0.44 -4.27
CA ARG A 126 -2.79 -1.72 -4.96
C ARG A 126 -1.86 -1.63 -6.16
N TYR A 127 -2.00 -0.59 -6.99
CA TYR A 127 -1.14 -0.37 -8.15
C TYR A 127 0.33 -0.23 -7.76
N ARG A 128 0.62 0.59 -6.74
CA ARG A 128 1.99 0.75 -6.22
C ARG A 128 2.53 -0.54 -5.61
N LEU A 129 1.71 -1.24 -4.83
CA LEU A 129 2.06 -2.55 -4.26
C LEU A 129 2.40 -3.54 -5.38
N ASP A 130 1.62 -3.63 -6.45
CA ASP A 130 1.85 -4.58 -7.55
C ASP A 130 3.19 -4.35 -8.25
N LYS A 131 3.69 -3.11 -8.31
CA LYS A 131 4.99 -2.74 -8.91
C LYS A 131 6.21 -3.06 -8.03
N LEU A 132 6.02 -3.28 -6.73
CA LEU A 132 7.11 -3.64 -5.82
C LEU A 132 7.60 -5.08 -6.07
N THR A 133 8.89 -5.28 -5.84
CA THR A 133 9.52 -6.61 -5.84
C THR A 133 8.99 -7.47 -4.68
N ARG A 134 9.24 -8.77 -4.73
CA ARG A 134 8.78 -9.71 -3.69
C ARG A 134 9.43 -9.37 -2.34
N GLU A 135 10.70 -9.01 -2.37
CA GLU A 135 11.52 -8.66 -1.21
C GLU A 135 11.00 -7.38 -0.55
N GLU A 136 10.69 -6.35 -1.34
CA GLU A 136 10.10 -5.09 -0.85
C GLU A 136 8.72 -5.32 -0.24
N LYS A 137 7.88 -6.18 -0.84
CA LYS A 137 6.57 -6.55 -0.27
C LYS A 137 6.71 -7.22 1.09
N ILE A 138 7.61 -8.20 1.22
CA ILE A 138 7.85 -8.90 2.49
C ILE A 138 8.37 -7.93 3.54
N GLN A 139 9.30 -7.05 3.18
CA GLN A 139 9.83 -6.03 4.07
C GLN A 139 8.74 -5.05 4.52
N PHE A 140 7.88 -4.59 3.61
CA PHE A 140 6.74 -3.74 3.93
C PHE A 140 5.75 -4.43 4.87
N MET A 141 5.39 -5.68 4.62
CA MET A 141 4.52 -6.46 5.50
C MET A 141 5.11 -6.54 6.92
N LYS A 142 6.40 -6.90 7.03
CA LYS A 142 7.10 -6.99 8.32
C LYS A 142 7.12 -5.66 9.09
N GLN A 143 7.36 -4.54 8.40
CA GLN A 143 7.36 -3.20 9.02
C GLN A 143 5.99 -2.80 9.57
N ASN A 144 4.91 -3.29 8.96
CA ASN A 144 3.54 -2.99 9.38
C ASN A 144 2.95 -4.06 10.32
N GLY A 145 3.79 -4.89 10.94
CA GLY A 145 3.37 -5.93 11.89
C GLY A 145 2.78 -7.18 11.26
N LEU A 146 2.78 -7.30 9.93
CA LEU A 146 2.32 -8.46 9.19
C LEU A 146 3.50 -9.42 8.94
N SER A 147 3.97 -10.08 9.99
CA SER A 147 5.10 -11.02 9.89
C SER A 147 4.60 -12.45 9.75
N TYR A 148 4.48 -12.92 8.52
CA TYR A 148 4.05 -14.29 8.22
C TYR A 148 5.22 -15.20 7.87
N GLU A 149 5.16 -16.44 8.35
CA GLU A 149 6.11 -17.48 7.98
C GLU A 149 5.77 -18.01 6.57
N GLU A 150 6.75 -18.00 5.68
CA GLU A 150 6.62 -18.71 4.40
C GLU A 150 6.66 -20.22 4.62
N ALA A 151 5.78 -20.96 3.94
CA ALA A 151 5.73 -22.41 4.01
C ALA A 151 6.95 -23.02 3.31
N THR A 152 7.55 -24.04 3.94
CA THR A 152 8.69 -24.76 3.38
C THR A 152 8.25 -25.64 2.22
N MET A 153 9.13 -25.91 1.24
CA MET A 153 8.84 -26.82 0.11
C MET A 153 8.27 -28.17 0.57
N LYS A 154 8.83 -28.77 1.64
CA LYS A 154 8.32 -30.01 2.24
C LYS A 154 6.87 -29.90 2.73
N GLU A 155 6.50 -28.75 3.33
CA GLU A 155 5.15 -28.51 3.82
C GLU A 155 4.15 -28.33 2.67
N ILE A 156 4.59 -27.68 1.58
CA ILE A 156 3.81 -27.47 0.36
C ILE A 156 3.58 -28.80 -0.36
N GLU A 157 4.61 -29.63 -0.52
CA GLU A 157 4.51 -30.95 -1.16
C GLU A 157 3.54 -31.86 -0.41
N ALA A 158 3.66 -31.93 0.92
CA ALA A 158 2.77 -32.73 1.76
C ALA A 158 1.28 -32.34 1.64
N ARG A 159 0.99 -31.08 1.29
CA ARG A 159 -0.36 -30.51 1.22
C ARG A 159 -0.78 -30.13 -0.21
N GLN A 160 0.01 -30.52 -1.21
CA GLN A 160 -0.13 -30.02 -2.59
C GLN A 160 -1.52 -30.33 -3.18
N SER A 161 -2.06 -31.51 -2.91
CA SER A 161 -3.40 -31.92 -3.38
C SER A 161 -4.49 -30.98 -2.85
N LYS A 162 -4.47 -30.67 -1.55
CA LYS A 162 -5.44 -29.78 -0.89
C LYS A 162 -5.28 -28.33 -1.35
N LEU A 163 -4.04 -27.85 -1.48
CA LEU A 163 -3.74 -26.50 -1.98
C LEU A 163 -4.21 -26.30 -3.43
N LYS A 164 -4.05 -27.32 -4.29
CA LYS A 164 -4.54 -27.30 -5.68
C LYS A 164 -6.06 -27.17 -5.76
N VAL A 165 -6.80 -27.92 -4.94
CA VAL A 165 -8.27 -27.86 -4.91
C VAL A 165 -8.76 -26.45 -4.58
N VAL A 166 -8.20 -25.84 -3.52
CA VAL A 166 -8.57 -24.47 -3.13
C VAL A 166 -8.20 -23.47 -4.22
N ARG A 167 -7.01 -23.59 -4.83
CA ARG A 167 -6.57 -22.68 -5.90
C ARG A 167 -7.48 -22.76 -7.13
N ASP A 168 -7.73 -23.97 -7.62
CA ASP A 168 -8.41 -24.21 -8.89
C ASP A 168 -9.92 -23.86 -8.81
N ALA A 169 -10.51 -23.89 -7.62
CA ALA A 169 -11.89 -23.46 -7.39
C ALA A 169 -12.06 -21.92 -7.42
N ASN A 170 -11.00 -21.16 -7.11
CA ASN A 170 -11.13 -19.74 -6.75
C ASN A 170 -10.52 -18.77 -7.77
N ASP A 171 -9.57 -19.20 -8.60
CA ASP A 171 -9.01 -18.35 -9.66
C ASP A 171 -8.83 -19.10 -11.00
N PRO A 172 -9.72 -18.85 -11.98
CA PRO A 172 -9.61 -19.44 -13.31
C PRO A 172 -8.29 -19.11 -14.03
N LYS A 173 -7.65 -17.98 -13.72
CA LYS A 173 -6.41 -17.53 -14.37
C LYS A 173 -5.16 -18.22 -13.82
N VAL A 174 -5.23 -18.67 -12.57
CA VAL A 174 -4.12 -19.32 -11.86
C VAL A 174 -4.34 -20.84 -11.76
N ARG A 175 -5.47 -21.33 -12.26
CA ARG A 175 -5.79 -22.74 -12.39
C ARG A 175 -4.67 -23.50 -13.09
N GLY A 176 -4.19 -24.56 -12.45
CA GLY A 176 -3.08 -25.38 -12.94
C GLY A 176 -1.66 -24.81 -12.74
N LYS A 177 -1.48 -23.52 -12.40
CA LYS A 177 -0.15 -22.91 -12.23
C LYS A 177 0.27 -22.87 -10.76
N PRO A 178 1.46 -23.38 -10.38
CA PRO A 178 1.92 -23.27 -9.01
C PRO A 178 2.06 -21.80 -8.61
N LEU A 179 1.60 -21.46 -7.40
CA LEU A 179 1.82 -20.14 -6.83
C LEU A 179 3.31 -19.98 -6.47
N PRO A 180 3.84 -18.74 -6.52
CA PRO A 180 5.25 -18.49 -6.24
C PRO A 180 5.61 -18.67 -4.76
N ALA A 181 4.65 -18.51 -3.85
CA ALA A 181 4.84 -18.60 -2.41
C ALA A 181 3.53 -18.95 -1.69
N TYR A 182 3.62 -19.57 -0.52
CA TYR A 182 2.51 -19.80 0.41
C TYR A 182 2.91 -19.28 1.78
N PHE A 183 2.01 -18.56 2.44
CA PHE A 183 2.25 -17.99 3.77
C PHE A 183 1.34 -18.64 4.80
N LYS A 184 1.90 -18.93 5.98
CA LYS A 184 1.16 -19.36 7.16
C LYS A 184 0.65 -18.12 7.89
N VAL A 185 -0.67 -18.00 7.98
CA VAL A 185 -1.37 -16.84 8.55
C VAL A 185 -2.34 -17.34 9.63
N PRO A 186 -2.42 -16.70 10.81
CA PRO A 186 -3.45 -17.00 11.79
C PRO A 186 -4.85 -16.89 11.19
N PHE A 187 -5.75 -17.84 11.51
CA PHE A 187 -7.08 -17.86 10.88
C PHE A 187 -7.87 -16.55 11.12
N THR A 188 -7.65 -15.92 12.28
CA THR A 188 -8.28 -14.65 12.70
C THR A 188 -7.93 -13.48 11.80
N GLU A 189 -6.83 -13.54 11.07
CA GLU A 189 -6.36 -12.47 10.18
C GLU A 189 -6.77 -12.69 8.71
N ALA A 190 -7.34 -13.86 8.39
CA ALA A 190 -7.74 -14.23 7.03
C ALA A 190 -9.25 -14.55 6.90
N LEU A 191 -10.09 -13.98 7.77
CA LEU A 191 -11.52 -14.32 7.88
C LEU A 191 -12.29 -14.18 6.56
N ASP A 192 -12.05 -13.12 5.79
CA ASP A 192 -12.72 -12.92 4.49
C ASP A 192 -12.40 -14.04 3.50
N LEU A 193 -11.16 -14.54 3.51
CA LEU A 193 -10.73 -15.64 2.66
C LEU A 193 -11.28 -16.99 3.18
N VAL A 194 -11.37 -17.16 4.50
CA VAL A 194 -11.98 -18.34 5.14
C VAL A 194 -13.46 -18.43 4.80
N ALA A 195 -14.21 -17.33 4.96
CA ALA A 195 -15.64 -17.25 4.69
C ALA A 195 -15.97 -17.62 3.24
N THR A 196 -15.09 -17.24 2.30
CA THR A 196 -15.24 -17.54 0.88
C THR A 196 -14.60 -18.86 0.45
N ARG A 197 -14.07 -19.66 1.40
CA ARG A 197 -13.38 -20.95 1.14
C ARG A 197 -12.21 -20.81 0.16
N ARG A 198 -11.49 -19.69 0.26
CA ARG A 198 -10.34 -19.31 -0.58
C ARG A 198 -8.98 -19.65 0.01
N VAL A 199 -8.96 -20.27 1.19
CA VAL A 199 -7.75 -20.68 1.89
C VAL A 199 -7.86 -22.12 2.37
N TYR A 200 -6.71 -22.77 2.52
CA TYR A 200 -6.59 -24.04 3.21
C TYR A 200 -6.43 -23.78 4.71
N ILE A 201 -7.22 -24.48 5.53
CA ILE A 201 -7.19 -24.35 6.99
C ILE A 201 -6.78 -25.69 7.57
N GLU A 202 -5.82 -25.65 8.48
CA GLU A 202 -5.38 -26.80 9.26
C GLU A 202 -5.21 -26.36 10.70
N ALA A 203 -5.81 -27.11 11.63
CA ALA A 203 -5.66 -26.84 13.04
C ALA A 203 -4.22 -27.15 13.45
N VAL A 204 -3.50 -26.13 13.93
CA VAL A 204 -2.23 -26.31 14.60
C VAL A 204 -2.48 -26.10 16.09
N ILE A 205 -2.54 -27.20 16.85
CA ILE A 205 -2.56 -27.14 18.30
C ILE A 205 -1.15 -26.75 18.74
N ARG A 206 -0.97 -25.54 19.26
CA ARG A 206 0.24 -25.14 19.98
C ARG A 206 -0.07 -25.22 21.47
N PHE A 207 0.68 -26.04 22.20
CA PHE A 207 0.62 -26.12 23.67
C PHE A 207 1.38 -24.95 24.31
#